data_AF-A0ABC9E403-F1
#
_entry.id   AF-A0ABC9E403-F1
#
_cell.length_a   1.000
_cell.length_b   1.000
_cell.length_c   1.000
_cell.angle_alpha   90.00
_cell.angle_beta   90.00
_cell.angle_gamma   90.00
#
_symmetry.space_group_name_H-M   'P 1'
#
loop_
_entity.id
_entity.type
_entity.pdbx_description
1 polymer ?
#
loop_
_entity_poly.entity_id
_entity_poly.type
_entity_poly.pdbx_seq_one_letter_code
_entity_poly.pdbx_strand_id
1 'polypeptide(L)'
;MMRALAAVAMLATAFAVTARAEQCGVQVGGTRCPSCLCCSSWGWCGSSEAYCGAGCQSQCTACGSGVGSIVSQSLFDQMLLHRNDSACPAKGFYTYAAFIAAANSFHGFGTTGSLDTQKREVAVFLAQTSHETTGGFGWPTAPDGPYSWGYCFKEENGGGAGADYCQPSTRWPCAAGKKYYGRGPVKISYNYNYGPAGQAIGQNLLGNPDLVATDATVSFKTAIWFWMTPQSPKPSSQDVITGQWTPTIADVFVGRLPGYGLITNIINGGHECGHGVNSLVTDRIGFYMRYCDILGVSYGANLDCYSQRPFGS
;
A
#
# COMPACT_ATOMS: atom_id res chain seq x y z
N MET A 1 50.32 39.99 -43.64
CA MET A 1 49.99 38.85 -42.75
C MET A 1 48.88 39.27 -41.81
N MET A 2 47.67 38.79 -42.09
CA MET A 2 46.42 39.13 -41.41
C MET A 2 46.34 38.40 -40.06
N ARG A 3 46.07 39.10 -38.96
CA ARG A 3 45.62 38.48 -37.71
C ARG A 3 44.18 38.90 -37.46
N ALA A 4 43.24 38.04 -37.81
CA ALA A 4 41.84 38.17 -37.45
C ALA A 4 41.61 37.44 -36.11
N LEU A 5 41.19 38.18 -35.09
CA LEU A 5 40.66 37.63 -33.84
C LEU A 5 39.17 37.35 -34.06
N ALA A 6 38.78 36.08 -34.11
CA ALA A 6 37.38 35.68 -34.10
C ALA A 6 36.89 35.60 -32.64
N ALA A 7 36.01 36.51 -32.25
CA ALA A 7 35.28 36.44 -30.98
C ALA A 7 34.06 35.52 -31.17
N VAL A 8 34.05 34.37 -30.50
CA VAL A 8 32.90 33.46 -30.46
C VAL A 8 31.98 33.92 -29.33
N ALA A 9 30.85 34.53 -29.67
CA ALA A 9 29.80 34.85 -28.71
C ALA A 9 29.00 33.56 -28.40
N MET A 10 29.14 33.01 -27.19
CA MET A 10 28.24 31.97 -26.69
C MET A 10 26.92 32.62 -26.29
N LEU A 11 25.85 32.40 -27.07
CA LEU A 11 24.49 32.67 -26.61
C LEU A 11 24.06 31.54 -25.66
N ALA A 12 24.00 31.83 -24.37
CA ALA A 12 23.32 30.99 -23.39
C ALA A 12 21.81 31.23 -23.49
N THR A 13 21.08 30.34 -24.17
CA THR A 13 19.61 30.32 -24.13
C THR A 13 19.17 29.75 -22.78
N ALA A 14 18.75 30.63 -21.88
CA ALA A 14 18.07 30.25 -20.64
C ALA A 14 16.68 29.69 -20.99
N PHE A 15 16.49 28.38 -20.83
CA PHE A 15 15.16 27.78 -20.80
C PHE A 15 14.45 28.25 -19.53
N ALA A 16 13.58 29.25 -19.65
CA ALA A 16 12.63 29.58 -18.62
C ALA A 16 11.59 28.45 -18.56
N VAL A 17 11.75 27.53 -17.60
CA VAL A 17 10.67 26.62 -17.22
C VAL A 17 9.57 27.49 -16.63
N THR A 18 8.53 27.81 -17.40
CA THR A 18 7.35 28.45 -16.85
C THR A 18 6.66 27.44 -15.94
N ALA A 19 6.92 27.49 -14.63
CA ALA A 19 6.11 26.83 -13.63
C ALA A 19 4.71 27.44 -13.70
N ARG A 20 3.78 26.79 -14.42
CA ARG A 20 2.38 27.18 -14.36
C ARG A 20 1.87 26.71 -13.00
N ALA A 21 1.58 27.66 -12.11
CA ALA A 21 0.83 27.35 -10.91
C ALA A 21 -0.53 26.74 -11.34
N GLU A 22 -0.92 25.63 -10.72
CA GLU A 22 -2.21 24.99 -11.00
C GLU A 22 -3.29 25.66 -10.14
N GLN A 23 -4.48 25.83 -10.71
CA GLN A 23 -5.63 26.42 -10.01
C GLN A 23 -6.44 25.33 -9.30
N CYS A 24 -6.98 25.66 -8.13
CA CYS A 24 -7.89 24.80 -7.37
C CYS A 24 -8.96 25.63 -6.63
N GLY A 25 -9.89 24.97 -5.95
CA GLY A 25 -10.90 25.63 -5.12
C GLY A 25 -12.12 26.12 -5.88
N VAL A 26 -12.92 26.96 -5.22
CA VAL A 26 -14.20 27.47 -5.74
C VAL A 26 -14.06 28.26 -7.04
N GLN A 27 -12.88 28.80 -7.30
CA GLN A 27 -12.52 29.52 -8.52
C GLN A 27 -12.61 28.65 -9.78
N VAL A 28 -12.41 27.34 -9.62
CA VAL A 28 -12.41 26.35 -10.70
C VAL A 28 -13.31 25.17 -10.35
N GLY A 29 -14.53 25.47 -9.89
CA GLY A 29 -15.57 24.45 -9.69
C GLY A 29 -15.29 23.46 -8.54
N GLY A 30 -14.50 23.87 -7.54
CA GLY A 30 -14.14 23.01 -6.41
C GLY A 30 -13.04 22.00 -6.74
N THR A 31 -12.34 22.17 -7.85
CA THR A 31 -11.21 21.30 -8.26
C THR A 31 -10.18 21.23 -7.13
N ARG A 32 -9.75 20.03 -6.78
CA ARG A 32 -8.68 19.82 -5.79
C ARG A 32 -7.32 19.92 -6.46
N CYS A 33 -6.34 20.42 -5.73
CA CYS A 33 -4.97 20.49 -6.21
C CYS A 33 -4.39 19.06 -6.34
N PRO A 34 -3.58 18.75 -7.36
CA PRO A 34 -2.94 17.44 -7.46
C PRO A 34 -1.84 17.29 -6.38
N SER A 35 -1.36 16.06 -6.19
CA SER A 35 -0.29 15.74 -5.24
C SER A 35 -0.55 16.25 -3.80
N CYS A 36 -1.82 16.31 -3.40
CA CYS A 36 -2.29 16.87 -2.12
C CYS A 36 -1.84 18.31 -1.80
N LEU A 37 -1.55 19.16 -2.78
CA LEU A 37 -1.17 20.53 -2.46
C LEU A 37 -2.35 21.28 -1.80
N CYS A 38 -2.07 22.15 -0.84
CA CYS A 38 -3.11 22.99 -0.25
C CYS A 38 -3.67 23.93 -1.31
N CYS A 39 -5.00 24.06 -1.32
CA CYS A 39 -5.67 25.08 -2.10
C CYS A 39 -5.71 26.35 -1.28
N SER A 40 -4.90 27.34 -1.64
CA SER A 40 -4.93 28.64 -0.98
C SER A 40 -6.31 29.29 -1.05
N SER A 41 -6.55 30.29 -0.20
CA SER A 41 -7.72 31.17 -0.28
C SER A 41 -7.92 31.79 -1.66
N TRP A 42 -6.85 31.92 -2.45
CA TRP A 42 -6.84 32.50 -3.78
C TRP A 42 -7.01 31.49 -4.93
N GLY A 43 -7.15 30.21 -4.60
CA GLY A 43 -7.43 29.16 -5.59
C GLY A 43 -6.19 28.68 -6.33
N TRP A 44 -5.06 28.58 -5.64
CA TRP A 44 -3.81 28.08 -6.20
C TRP A 44 -3.26 26.92 -5.37
N CYS A 45 -2.60 25.99 -6.05
CA CYS A 45 -1.95 24.82 -5.45
C CYS A 45 -0.59 25.21 -4.84
N GLY A 46 -0.34 24.86 -3.58
CA GLY A 46 1.00 24.97 -2.97
C GLY A 46 1.10 24.31 -1.60
N SER A 47 2.30 24.30 -1.02
CA SER A 47 2.59 23.56 0.23
C SER A 47 3.08 24.42 1.39
N SER A 48 3.25 25.74 1.20
CA SER A 48 3.68 26.65 2.27
C SER A 48 2.50 27.15 3.09
N GLU A 49 2.78 27.81 4.23
CA GLU A 49 1.77 28.42 5.10
C GLU A 49 0.81 29.36 4.33
N ALA A 50 1.29 30.04 3.29
CA ALA A 50 0.47 30.90 2.44
C ALA A 50 -0.65 30.14 1.69
N TYR A 51 -0.48 28.83 1.48
CA TYR A 51 -1.45 27.97 0.82
C TYR A 51 -2.25 27.13 1.82
N CYS A 52 -1.62 26.70 2.90
CA CYS A 52 -2.14 25.74 3.87
C CYS A 52 -2.76 26.38 5.13
N GLY A 53 -2.41 27.64 5.41
CA GLY A 53 -2.84 28.36 6.59
C GLY A 53 -4.29 28.88 6.51
N ALA A 54 -4.54 29.98 7.23
CA ALA A 54 -5.87 30.56 7.34
C ALA A 54 -6.50 30.88 5.98
N GLY A 55 -7.73 30.41 5.77
CA GLY A 55 -8.47 30.63 4.52
C GLY A 55 -8.17 29.62 3.42
N CYS A 56 -7.34 28.62 3.66
CA CYS A 56 -7.22 27.50 2.74
C CYS A 56 -8.60 26.83 2.49
N GLN A 57 -8.85 26.49 1.22
CA GLN A 57 -10.14 25.99 0.75
C GLN A 57 -10.23 24.46 0.74
N SER A 58 -9.11 23.76 0.49
CA SER A 58 -9.05 22.29 0.48
C SER A 58 -7.63 21.79 0.67
N GLN A 59 -7.46 20.58 1.22
CA GLN A 59 -6.15 19.96 1.47
C GLN A 59 -5.23 20.79 2.38
N CYS A 60 -5.82 21.53 3.33
CA CYS A 60 -5.19 22.59 4.12
C CYS A 60 -4.20 22.12 5.18
N THR A 61 -4.46 20.94 5.73
CA THR A 61 -3.41 20.17 6.37
C THR A 61 -2.59 19.59 5.22
N ALA A 62 -1.54 20.29 4.79
CA ALA A 62 -0.59 19.83 3.77
C ALA A 62 -0.36 18.31 3.96
N CYS A 63 -0.22 17.54 2.88
CA CYS A 63 0.28 16.15 2.98
C CYS A 63 1.74 16.06 3.53
N GLY A 64 2.24 17.09 4.23
CA GLY A 64 3.42 17.07 5.10
C GLY A 64 3.18 16.45 6.48
N SER A 65 1.95 16.01 6.77
CA SER A 65 1.66 15.03 7.82
C SER A 65 0.93 13.83 7.21
N GLY A 66 1.31 12.62 7.58
CA GLY A 66 0.73 11.39 7.04
C GLY A 66 1.58 10.68 5.97
N VAL A 67 1.03 9.59 5.45
CA VAL A 67 1.73 8.65 4.55
C VAL A 67 2.20 9.29 3.24
N GLY A 68 1.51 10.32 2.75
CA GLY A 68 1.86 11.02 1.52
C GLY A 68 3.20 11.76 1.58
N SER A 69 3.72 12.05 2.77
CA SER A 69 5.06 12.62 2.97
C SER A 69 6.19 11.58 2.82
N ILE A 70 5.84 10.29 2.91
CA ILE A 70 6.77 9.16 2.83
C ILE A 70 6.78 8.59 1.42
N VAL A 71 5.60 8.38 0.85
CA VAL A 71 5.40 7.84 -0.49
C VAL A 71 4.62 8.87 -1.29
N SER A 72 5.33 9.65 -2.11
CA SER A 72 4.73 10.53 -3.10
C SER A 72 4.01 9.71 -4.18
N GLN A 73 3.18 10.38 -4.98
CA GLN A 73 2.56 9.75 -6.14
C GLN A 73 3.60 9.13 -7.09
N SER A 74 4.72 9.82 -7.34
CA SER A 74 5.79 9.30 -8.20
C SER A 74 6.44 8.04 -7.64
N LEU A 75 6.67 7.97 -6.33
CA LEU A 75 7.21 6.77 -5.68
C LEU A 75 6.18 5.63 -5.70
N PHE A 76 4.90 5.91 -5.45
CA PHE A 76 3.82 4.94 -5.57
C PHE A 76 3.74 4.36 -6.99
N ASP A 77 3.82 5.22 -8.00
CA ASP A 77 3.81 4.81 -9.41
C ASP A 77 5.06 4.02 -9.79
N GLN A 78 6.23 4.37 -9.24
CA GLN A 78 7.47 3.61 -9.44
C GLN A 78 7.42 2.22 -8.77
N MET A 79 6.87 2.13 -7.56
CA MET A 79 6.71 0.86 -6.84
C MET A 79 5.73 -0.06 -7.56
N LEU A 80 4.60 0.48 -8.02
CA LEU A 80 3.52 -0.28 -8.67
C LEU A 80 3.49 -0.02 -10.18
N LEU A 81 4.66 -0.20 -10.81
CA LEU A 81 4.96 0.24 -12.18
C LEU A 81 4.00 -0.33 -13.23
N HIS A 82 3.75 -1.64 -13.19
CA HIS A 82 2.96 -2.34 -14.21
C HIS A 82 1.51 -2.60 -13.81
N ARG A 83 1.02 -2.06 -12.69
CA ARG A 83 -0.36 -2.30 -12.23
C ARG A 83 -1.45 -1.89 -13.24
N ASN A 84 -1.11 -0.95 -14.13
CA ASN A 84 -1.99 -0.42 -15.18
C ASN A 84 -1.68 -0.98 -16.58
N ASP A 85 -0.83 -2.01 -16.67
CA ASP A 85 -0.60 -2.72 -17.93
C ASP A 85 -1.91 -3.33 -18.44
N SER A 86 -2.05 -3.44 -19.76
CA SER A 86 -3.22 -4.07 -20.41
C SER A 86 -3.45 -5.52 -19.99
N ALA A 87 -2.40 -6.24 -19.59
CA ALA A 87 -2.48 -7.62 -19.11
C ALA A 87 -3.06 -7.72 -17.70
N CYS A 88 -3.11 -6.62 -16.94
CA CYS A 88 -3.59 -6.61 -15.56
C CYS A 88 -5.11 -6.40 -15.48
N PRO A 89 -5.88 -7.37 -14.94
CA PRO A 89 -7.33 -7.23 -14.81
C PRO A 89 -7.76 -6.08 -13.87
N ALA A 90 -6.89 -5.64 -12.96
CA ALA A 90 -7.13 -4.50 -12.09
C ALA A 90 -6.69 -3.14 -12.68
N LYS A 91 -6.32 -3.08 -13.97
CA LYS A 91 -5.88 -1.84 -14.63
C LYS A 91 -6.83 -0.67 -14.35
N GLY A 92 -6.27 0.43 -13.86
CA GLY A 92 -6.99 1.66 -13.55
C GLY A 92 -7.74 1.67 -12.21
N PHE A 93 -7.76 0.55 -11.48
CA PHE A 93 -8.48 0.45 -10.21
C PHE A 93 -7.69 1.06 -9.05
N TYR A 94 -6.42 0.68 -8.89
CA TYR A 94 -5.59 1.10 -7.75
C TYR A 94 -4.93 2.46 -8.01
N THR A 95 -5.53 3.51 -7.45
CA THR A 95 -5.05 4.89 -7.59
C THR A 95 -4.34 5.37 -6.33
N TYR A 96 -3.36 6.28 -6.50
CA TYR A 96 -2.69 6.92 -5.38
C TYR A 96 -3.67 7.69 -4.47
N ALA A 97 -4.65 8.37 -5.06
CA ALA A 97 -5.69 9.08 -4.31
C ALA A 97 -6.49 8.15 -3.39
N ALA A 98 -6.86 6.96 -3.87
CA ALA A 98 -7.56 5.96 -3.05
C ALA A 98 -6.66 5.41 -1.93
N PHE A 99 -5.38 5.17 -2.21
CA PHE A 99 -4.40 4.75 -1.19
C PHE A 99 -4.27 5.80 -0.07
N ILE A 100 -4.05 7.07 -0.42
CA ILE A 100 -3.92 8.15 0.57
C ILE A 100 -5.23 8.38 1.35
N ALA A 101 -6.38 8.35 0.67
CA ALA A 101 -7.68 8.49 1.35
C ALA A 101 -7.93 7.36 2.36
N ALA A 102 -7.55 6.13 2.01
CA ALA A 102 -7.61 4.99 2.91
C ALA A 102 -6.62 5.13 4.07
N ALA A 103 -5.34 5.39 3.78
CA ALA A 103 -4.27 5.55 4.77
C ALA A 103 -4.61 6.61 5.84
N ASN A 104 -5.12 7.77 5.41
CA ASN A 104 -5.52 8.85 6.31
C ASN A 104 -6.71 8.51 7.21
N SER A 105 -7.41 7.39 6.95
CA SER A 105 -8.49 6.88 7.83
C SER A 105 -7.98 6.00 8.96
N PHE A 106 -6.69 5.63 8.99
CA PHE A 106 -6.10 4.76 10.02
C PHE A 106 -4.94 5.46 10.70
N HIS A 107 -5.21 6.05 11.87
CA HIS A 107 -4.20 6.72 12.67
C HIS A 107 -3.07 5.74 13.05
N GLY A 108 -1.82 6.15 12.82
CA GLY A 108 -0.63 5.34 13.11
C GLY A 108 -0.05 4.62 11.89
N PHE A 109 -0.85 4.32 10.87
CA PHE A 109 -0.35 3.67 9.66
C PHE A 109 0.61 4.59 8.91
N GLY A 110 1.88 4.19 8.81
CA GLY A 110 2.94 4.99 8.17
C GLY A 110 3.19 6.32 8.89
N THR A 111 2.83 6.44 10.17
CA THR A 111 3.08 7.67 10.96
C THR A 111 3.61 7.37 12.35
N THR A 112 3.94 6.11 12.64
CA THR A 112 4.47 5.67 13.93
C THR A 112 5.99 5.45 13.87
N GLY A 113 6.71 5.94 14.89
CA GLY A 113 8.16 5.74 15.01
C GLY A 113 8.99 6.75 14.20
N SER A 114 10.27 6.41 13.98
CA SER A 114 11.19 7.25 13.20
C SER A 114 10.81 7.27 11.71
N LEU A 115 11.37 8.22 10.93
CA LEU A 115 11.13 8.26 9.48
C LEU A 115 11.52 6.94 8.79
N ASP A 116 12.60 6.29 9.23
CA ASP A 116 13.00 4.98 8.72
C ASP A 116 11.98 3.90 9.05
N THR A 117 11.41 3.90 10.26
CA THR A 117 10.31 3.00 10.65
C THR A 117 9.09 3.23 9.79
N GLN A 118 8.68 4.49 9.60
CA GLN A 118 7.49 4.83 8.80
C GLN A 118 7.67 4.44 7.33
N LYS A 119 8.83 4.73 6.72
CA LYS A 119 9.19 4.27 5.38
C LYS A 119 9.15 2.75 5.28
N ARG A 120 9.71 2.05 6.27
CA ARG A 120 9.73 0.59 6.29
C ARG A 120 8.34 0.00 6.42
N GLU A 121 7.49 0.55 7.27
CA GLU A 121 6.09 0.12 7.38
C GLU A 121 5.38 0.18 6.03
N VAL A 122 5.49 1.30 5.32
CA VAL A 122 4.86 1.44 4.00
C VAL A 122 5.46 0.47 2.97
N ALA A 123 6.79 0.27 2.99
CA ALA A 123 7.45 -0.72 2.12
C ALA A 123 6.95 -2.14 2.40
N VAL A 124 6.84 -2.55 3.67
CA VAL A 124 6.35 -3.89 4.04
C VAL A 124 4.89 -4.06 3.62
N PHE A 125 4.03 -3.08 3.94
CA PHE A 125 2.62 -3.14 3.59
C PHE A 125 2.43 -3.29 2.07
N LEU A 126 3.09 -2.43 1.29
CA LEU A 126 3.02 -2.50 -0.17
C LEU A 126 3.60 -3.81 -0.69
N ALA A 127 4.70 -4.32 -0.12
CA ALA A 127 5.31 -5.56 -0.59
C ALA A 127 4.44 -6.79 -0.37
N GLN A 128 3.86 -6.91 0.83
CA GLN A 128 2.96 -8.00 1.15
C GLN A 128 1.72 -7.97 0.25
N THR A 129 1.12 -6.80 0.09
CA THR A 129 -0.07 -6.65 -0.77
C THR A 129 0.25 -6.78 -2.26
N SER A 130 1.46 -6.42 -2.70
CA SER A 130 1.93 -6.67 -4.05
C SER A 130 2.06 -8.16 -4.35
N HIS A 131 2.57 -8.97 -3.41
CA HIS A 131 2.58 -10.43 -3.55
C HIS A 131 1.18 -10.99 -3.72
N GLU A 132 0.22 -10.60 -2.87
CA GLU A 132 -1.17 -11.08 -2.95
C GLU A 132 -1.83 -10.77 -4.30
N THR A 133 -1.34 -9.76 -5.02
CA THR A 133 -1.95 -9.22 -6.23
C THR A 133 -1.04 -9.26 -7.45
N THR A 134 0.07 -10.01 -7.37
CA THR A 134 1.14 -9.98 -8.38
C THR A 134 0.71 -10.59 -9.71
N GLY A 135 1.11 -9.94 -10.80
CA GLY A 135 1.12 -10.48 -12.16
C GLY A 135 2.48 -11.07 -12.57
N GLY A 136 3.49 -10.98 -11.70
CA GLY A 136 4.87 -11.39 -12.00
C GLY A 136 5.28 -12.73 -11.37
N PHE A 137 4.42 -13.37 -10.58
CA PHE A 137 4.78 -14.62 -9.89
C PHE A 137 5.11 -15.72 -10.90
N GLY A 138 6.28 -16.34 -10.73
CA GLY A 138 6.75 -17.37 -11.65
C GLY A 138 7.17 -16.85 -13.03
N TRP A 139 7.31 -15.53 -13.22
CA TRP A 139 7.74 -14.91 -14.48
C TRP A 139 9.06 -14.13 -14.30
N PRO A 140 10.23 -14.80 -14.27
CA PRO A 140 11.51 -14.14 -13.99
C PRO A 140 11.91 -13.08 -15.02
N THR A 141 11.46 -13.22 -16.27
CA THR A 141 11.75 -12.32 -17.39
C THR A 141 10.65 -11.28 -17.61
N ALA A 142 9.79 -11.03 -16.61
CA ALA A 142 8.83 -9.95 -16.68
C ALA A 142 9.54 -8.62 -16.97
N PRO A 143 8.97 -7.73 -17.80
CA PRO A 143 9.49 -6.36 -17.96
C PRO A 143 9.73 -5.71 -16.60
N ASP A 144 10.91 -5.13 -16.41
CA ASP A 144 11.35 -4.52 -15.15
C ASP A 144 11.40 -5.46 -13.93
N GLY A 145 11.44 -6.78 -14.19
CA GLY A 145 11.51 -7.83 -13.19
C GLY A 145 10.17 -8.15 -12.52
N PRO A 146 10.01 -9.35 -11.93
CA PRO A 146 8.73 -9.82 -11.38
C PRO A 146 8.17 -8.91 -10.27
N TYR A 147 9.06 -8.24 -9.53
CA TYR A 147 8.71 -7.40 -8.37
C TYR A 147 8.20 -5.99 -8.74
N SER A 148 7.97 -5.73 -10.03
CA SER A 148 7.33 -4.50 -10.54
C SER A 148 5.86 -4.72 -10.95
N TRP A 149 5.36 -5.95 -10.80
CA TRP A 149 4.04 -6.41 -11.24
C TRP A 149 3.03 -6.62 -10.09
N GLY A 150 3.27 -6.01 -8.93
CA GLY A 150 2.29 -5.97 -7.84
C GLY A 150 1.03 -5.20 -8.25
N TYR A 151 -0.09 -5.45 -7.56
CA TYR A 151 -1.37 -4.77 -7.79
C TYR A 151 -1.99 -5.01 -9.17
N CYS A 152 -1.62 -6.11 -9.84
CA CYS A 152 -2.16 -6.50 -11.14
C CYS A 152 -3.58 -7.10 -11.03
N PHE A 153 -3.90 -7.73 -9.90
CA PHE A 153 -5.20 -8.34 -9.62
C PHE A 153 -5.93 -7.67 -8.44
N LYS A 154 -7.26 -7.72 -8.46
CA LYS A 154 -8.13 -7.26 -7.35
C LYS A 154 -9.11 -8.31 -6.84
N GLU A 155 -9.21 -9.44 -7.52
CA GLU A 155 -10.10 -10.56 -7.17
C GLU A 155 -9.33 -11.86 -7.36
N GLU A 156 -9.62 -12.85 -6.53
CA GLU A 156 -9.17 -14.23 -6.69
C GLU A 156 -9.80 -14.86 -7.95
N ASN A 157 -8.97 -15.49 -8.78
CA ASN A 157 -9.39 -16.29 -9.94
C ASN A 157 -10.39 -15.60 -10.88
N GLY A 158 -10.25 -14.29 -11.11
CA GLY A 158 -11.07 -13.56 -12.07
C GLY A 158 -12.55 -13.37 -11.68
N GLY A 159 -12.90 -13.46 -10.39
CA GLY A 159 -14.24 -13.10 -9.90
C GLY A 159 -15.04 -14.24 -9.25
N GLY A 160 -14.40 -15.10 -8.45
CA GLY A 160 -15.15 -15.98 -7.53
C GLY A 160 -15.72 -17.26 -8.12
N ALA A 161 -15.06 -17.83 -9.13
CA ALA A 161 -15.39 -19.16 -9.68
C ALA A 161 -15.16 -20.33 -8.69
N GLY A 162 -14.59 -20.05 -7.52
CA GLY A 162 -14.31 -21.02 -6.46
C GLY A 162 -15.37 -21.08 -5.34
N ALA A 163 -14.92 -21.55 -4.18
CA ALA A 163 -15.73 -21.66 -2.97
C ALA A 163 -16.33 -20.30 -2.55
N ASP A 164 -17.43 -20.34 -1.79
CA ASP A 164 -18.07 -19.11 -1.33
C ASP A 164 -17.34 -18.47 -0.14
N TYR A 165 -16.36 -19.18 0.45
CA TYR A 165 -15.65 -18.77 1.67
C TYR A 165 -16.61 -18.37 2.79
N CYS A 166 -17.74 -19.08 2.88
CA CYS A 166 -18.74 -18.90 3.92
C CYS A 166 -18.52 -19.93 5.02
N GLN A 167 -18.20 -19.48 6.23
CA GLN A 167 -18.15 -20.31 7.42
C GLN A 167 -19.34 -20.00 8.34
N PRO A 168 -20.05 -21.02 8.87
CA PRO A 168 -21.14 -20.80 9.82
C PRO A 168 -20.72 -19.90 10.99
N SER A 169 -21.46 -18.82 11.21
CA SER A 169 -21.21 -17.85 12.28
C SER A 169 -22.50 -17.16 12.67
N THR A 170 -22.74 -17.06 13.98
CA THR A 170 -23.86 -16.28 14.53
C THR A 170 -23.56 -14.78 14.51
N ARG A 171 -22.29 -14.40 14.64
CA ARG A 171 -21.85 -12.99 14.66
C ARG A 171 -21.69 -12.41 13.26
N TRP A 172 -21.21 -13.22 12.31
CA TRP A 172 -20.95 -12.81 10.93
C TRP A 172 -21.66 -13.73 9.93
N PRO A 173 -23.01 -13.79 9.94
CA PRO A 173 -23.75 -14.70 9.07
C PRO A 173 -23.50 -14.37 7.59
N CYS A 174 -23.39 -15.40 6.76
CA CYS A 174 -23.25 -15.22 5.33
C CYS A 174 -24.55 -14.66 4.74
N ALA A 175 -24.43 -13.58 3.97
CA ALA A 175 -25.56 -13.00 3.24
C ALA A 175 -25.95 -13.91 2.07
N ALA A 176 -27.25 -14.05 1.83
CA ALA A 176 -27.76 -14.88 0.74
C ALA A 176 -27.21 -14.43 -0.62
N GLY A 177 -26.70 -15.38 -1.40
CA GLY A 177 -26.15 -15.13 -2.73
C GLY A 177 -24.82 -14.36 -2.75
N LYS A 178 -24.17 -14.15 -1.60
CA LYS A 178 -22.88 -13.46 -1.51
C LYS A 178 -21.73 -14.43 -1.28
N LYS A 179 -20.58 -14.09 -1.86
CA LYS A 179 -19.33 -14.84 -1.74
C LYS A 179 -18.23 -13.98 -1.15
N TYR A 180 -17.39 -14.59 -0.32
CA TYR A 180 -16.33 -13.93 0.44
C TYR A 180 -14.92 -14.38 0.01
N TYR A 181 -14.72 -14.63 -1.28
CA TYR A 181 -13.42 -14.93 -1.86
C TYR A 181 -12.45 -13.74 -1.77
N GLY A 182 -11.17 -13.98 -2.06
CA GLY A 182 -10.13 -12.97 -1.92
C GLY A 182 -10.36 -11.73 -2.79
N ARG A 183 -10.52 -10.56 -2.17
CA ARG A 183 -10.61 -9.27 -2.86
C ARG A 183 -9.62 -8.24 -2.32
N GLY A 184 -9.26 -7.28 -3.17
CA GLY A 184 -8.40 -6.16 -2.82
C GLY A 184 -6.94 -6.52 -2.52
N PRO A 185 -6.16 -5.57 -1.98
CA PRO A 185 -4.71 -5.71 -1.84
C PRO A 185 -4.26 -6.82 -0.90
N VAL A 186 -5.05 -7.16 0.13
CA VAL A 186 -4.73 -8.25 1.08
C VAL A 186 -5.47 -9.55 0.77
N LYS A 187 -6.19 -9.60 -0.37
CA LYS A 187 -7.08 -10.71 -0.73
C LYS A 187 -7.97 -11.13 0.45
N ILE A 188 -8.63 -10.14 1.07
CA ILE A 188 -9.48 -10.39 2.25
C ILE A 188 -10.52 -11.46 1.89
N SER A 189 -10.55 -12.51 2.69
CA SER A 189 -11.32 -13.73 2.43
C SER A 189 -12.09 -14.15 3.68
N TYR A 190 -13.18 -14.86 3.50
CA TYR A 190 -14.12 -15.33 4.52
C TYR A 190 -15.02 -14.27 5.17
N ASN A 191 -16.28 -14.65 5.39
CA ASN A 191 -17.31 -13.82 6.04
C ASN A 191 -16.87 -13.27 7.41
N TYR A 192 -16.12 -14.06 8.19
CA TYR A 192 -15.61 -13.62 9.49
C TYR A 192 -14.51 -12.57 9.42
N ASN A 193 -13.94 -12.28 8.24
CA ASN A 193 -13.06 -11.13 8.01
C ASN A 193 -13.82 -9.95 7.36
N TYR A 194 -14.71 -10.22 6.38
CA TYR A 194 -15.53 -9.16 5.76
C TYR A 194 -16.42 -8.45 6.78
N GLY A 195 -17.04 -9.19 7.71
CA GLY A 195 -17.87 -8.65 8.78
C GLY A 195 -17.17 -7.59 9.65
N PRO A 196 -16.10 -7.95 10.39
CA PRO A 196 -15.41 -6.99 11.25
C PRO A 196 -14.68 -5.91 10.45
N ALA A 197 -14.14 -6.20 9.27
CA ALA A 197 -13.55 -5.18 8.39
C ALA A 197 -14.58 -4.12 8.02
N GLY A 198 -15.76 -4.56 7.56
CA GLY A 198 -16.87 -3.68 7.20
C GLY A 198 -17.32 -2.83 8.38
N GLN A 199 -17.50 -3.44 9.55
CA GLN A 199 -17.82 -2.72 10.78
C GLN A 199 -16.79 -1.62 11.09
N ALA A 200 -15.49 -1.94 11.02
CA ALA A 200 -14.43 -1.01 11.35
C ALA A 200 -14.33 0.17 10.39
N ILE A 201 -14.62 -0.04 9.09
CA ILE A 201 -14.51 1.01 8.06
C ILE A 201 -15.85 1.69 7.74
N GLY A 202 -16.92 1.34 8.45
CA GLY A 202 -18.27 1.89 8.25
C GLY A 202 -18.93 1.46 6.94
N GLN A 203 -18.68 0.24 6.47
CA GLN A 203 -19.21 -0.32 5.22
C GLN A 203 -19.91 -1.66 5.45
N ASN A 204 -21.05 -1.90 4.79
CA ASN A 204 -21.73 -3.20 4.87
C ASN A 204 -21.07 -4.24 3.95
N LEU A 205 -19.86 -4.67 4.30
CA LEU A 205 -19.10 -5.64 3.50
C LEU A 205 -19.64 -7.08 3.62
N LEU A 206 -20.40 -7.39 4.67
CA LEU A 206 -21.03 -8.69 4.81
C LEU A 206 -22.20 -8.84 3.82
N GLY A 207 -23.02 -7.80 3.66
CA GLY A 207 -24.12 -7.75 2.68
C GLY A 207 -23.69 -7.33 1.27
N ASN A 208 -22.57 -6.62 1.12
CA ASN A 208 -22.05 -6.16 -0.16
C ASN A 208 -20.51 -6.33 -0.24
N PRO A 209 -20.01 -7.59 -0.30
CA PRO A 209 -18.56 -7.85 -0.34
C PRO A 209 -17.89 -7.35 -1.62
N ASP A 210 -18.66 -7.16 -2.69
CA ASP A 210 -18.16 -6.69 -3.99
C ASP A 210 -17.58 -5.27 -3.92
N LEU A 211 -17.96 -4.47 -2.91
CA LEU A 211 -17.38 -3.15 -2.66
C LEU A 211 -15.85 -3.17 -2.59
N VAL A 212 -15.26 -4.25 -2.07
CA VAL A 212 -13.80 -4.40 -1.98
C VAL A 212 -13.13 -4.47 -3.37
N ALA A 213 -13.86 -4.87 -4.41
CA ALA A 213 -13.38 -4.94 -5.79
C ALA A 213 -13.95 -3.85 -6.71
N THR A 214 -14.92 -3.05 -6.26
CA THR A 214 -15.55 -1.97 -7.05
C THR A 214 -15.24 -0.57 -6.54
N ASP A 215 -14.84 -0.40 -5.28
CA ASP A 215 -14.39 0.87 -4.70
C ASP A 215 -12.94 0.74 -4.22
N ALA A 216 -12.02 1.45 -4.88
CA ALA A 216 -10.60 1.37 -4.59
C ALA A 216 -10.25 1.88 -3.18
N THR A 217 -10.96 2.88 -2.66
CA THR A 217 -10.73 3.39 -1.30
C THR A 217 -11.16 2.35 -0.28
N VAL A 218 -12.33 1.73 -0.46
CA VAL A 218 -12.79 0.61 0.39
C VAL A 218 -11.81 -0.56 0.30
N SER A 219 -11.32 -0.88 -0.90
CA SER A 219 -10.30 -1.91 -1.13
C SER A 219 -9.06 -1.68 -0.27
N PHE A 220 -8.43 -0.50 -0.37
CA PHE A 220 -7.28 -0.15 0.47
C PHE A 220 -7.63 -0.13 1.96
N LYS A 221 -8.81 0.38 2.34
CA LYS A 221 -9.24 0.39 3.75
C LYS A 221 -9.32 -1.02 4.34
N THR A 222 -9.77 -2.01 3.59
CA THR A 222 -9.78 -3.41 4.08
C THR A 222 -8.37 -3.96 4.29
N ALA A 223 -7.43 -3.64 3.41
CA ALA A 223 -6.04 -4.06 3.55
C ALA A 223 -5.36 -3.40 4.75
N ILE A 224 -5.55 -2.10 4.94
CA ILE A 224 -4.98 -1.36 6.07
C ILE A 224 -5.68 -1.78 7.37
N TRP A 225 -6.98 -2.05 7.36
CA TRP A 225 -7.65 -2.64 8.52
C TRP A 225 -7.01 -3.96 8.94
N PHE A 226 -6.77 -4.89 7.99
CA PHE A 226 -6.14 -6.17 8.30
C PHE A 226 -4.74 -5.96 8.89
N TRP A 227 -3.96 -5.05 8.29
CA TRP A 227 -2.62 -4.68 8.73
C TRP A 227 -2.56 -4.17 10.18
N MET A 228 -3.53 -3.34 10.56
CA MET A 228 -3.59 -2.62 11.83
C MET A 228 -4.32 -3.40 12.93
N THR A 229 -5.00 -4.50 12.60
CA THR A 229 -5.91 -5.18 13.55
C THR A 229 -5.28 -6.48 14.07
N PRO A 230 -4.98 -6.58 15.38
CA PRO A 230 -4.56 -7.85 15.96
C PRO A 230 -5.72 -8.85 15.95
N GLN A 231 -5.42 -10.10 15.63
CA GLN A 231 -6.37 -11.21 15.66
C GLN A 231 -5.76 -12.36 16.45
N SER A 232 -6.02 -12.39 17.77
CA SER A 232 -5.41 -13.34 18.70
C SER A 232 -5.43 -14.78 18.15
N PRO A 233 -4.29 -15.49 18.16
CA PRO A 233 -3.03 -15.15 18.83
C PRO A 233 -2.08 -14.22 18.05
N LYS A 234 -2.45 -13.78 16.83
CA LYS A 234 -1.61 -12.94 15.98
C LYS A 234 -1.61 -11.48 16.47
N PRO A 235 -0.44 -10.82 16.62
CA PRO A 235 -0.39 -9.37 16.77
C PRO A 235 -0.79 -8.68 15.46
N SER A 236 -0.91 -7.35 15.48
CA SER A 236 -1.04 -6.58 14.23
C SER A 236 0.29 -6.59 13.48
N SER A 237 0.23 -6.51 12.15
CA SER A 237 1.45 -6.36 11.33
C SER A 237 2.14 -5.02 11.59
N GLN A 238 1.35 -3.97 11.87
CA GLN A 238 1.87 -2.69 12.32
C GLN A 238 2.76 -2.83 13.55
N ASP A 239 2.25 -3.43 14.64
CA ASP A 239 3.01 -3.52 15.90
C ASP A 239 4.34 -4.25 15.72
N VAL A 240 4.38 -5.25 14.84
CA VAL A 240 5.63 -5.97 14.50
C VAL A 240 6.62 -5.05 13.82
N ILE A 241 6.23 -4.31 12.77
CA ILE A 241 7.18 -3.49 12.01
C ILE A 241 7.58 -2.20 12.73
N THR A 242 6.71 -1.67 13.59
CA THR A 242 6.98 -0.46 14.39
C THR A 242 7.66 -0.77 15.72
N GLY A 243 7.98 -2.04 15.98
CA GLY A 243 8.70 -2.47 17.19
C GLY A 243 7.89 -2.38 18.48
N GLN A 244 6.56 -2.35 18.40
CA GLN A 244 5.66 -2.33 19.55
C GLN A 244 5.33 -3.75 20.05
N TRP A 245 5.41 -4.75 19.17
CA TRP A 245 5.23 -6.14 19.57
C TRP A 245 6.50 -6.72 20.18
N THR A 246 6.36 -7.27 21.39
CA THR A 246 7.42 -8.02 22.07
C THR A 246 7.08 -9.52 22.03
N PRO A 247 7.97 -10.39 21.50
CA PRO A 247 7.73 -11.82 21.45
C PRO A 247 7.61 -12.40 22.86
N THR A 248 6.68 -13.32 23.06
CA THR A 248 6.62 -14.12 24.28
C THR A 248 7.71 -15.20 24.28
N ILE A 249 7.97 -15.84 25.42
CA ILE A 249 8.86 -17.01 25.49
C ILE A 249 8.39 -18.11 24.51
N ALA A 250 7.08 -18.30 24.36
CA ALA A 250 6.52 -19.27 23.44
C ALA A 250 6.79 -18.90 21.97
N ASP A 251 6.77 -17.61 21.63
CA ASP A 251 7.10 -17.13 20.28
C ASP A 251 8.59 -17.37 19.97
N VAL A 252 9.48 -17.00 20.88
CA VAL A 252 10.93 -17.22 20.73
C VAL A 252 11.23 -18.70 20.56
N PHE A 253 10.61 -19.57 21.37
CA PHE A 253 10.85 -21.02 21.32
C PHE A 253 10.50 -21.65 19.96
N VAL A 254 9.50 -21.09 19.26
CA VAL A 254 9.07 -21.58 17.94
C VAL A 254 9.55 -20.69 16.78
N GLY A 255 10.57 -19.88 17.03
CA GLY A 255 11.27 -19.08 16.03
C GLY A 255 10.58 -17.80 15.59
N ARG A 256 9.44 -17.42 16.19
CA ARG A 256 8.72 -16.19 15.85
C ARG A 256 9.43 -14.98 16.46
N LEU A 257 10.25 -14.31 15.65
CA LEU A 257 10.99 -13.10 16.00
C LEU A 257 10.49 -11.89 15.20
N PRO A 258 10.61 -10.65 15.71
CA PRO A 258 10.18 -9.45 14.99
C PRO A 258 10.88 -9.33 13.63
N GLY A 259 10.13 -9.06 12.57
CA GLY A 259 10.65 -8.89 11.21
C GLY A 259 9.62 -9.18 10.13
N TYR A 260 10.03 -9.00 8.87
CA TYR A 260 9.17 -9.20 7.69
C TYR A 260 8.59 -10.62 7.63
N GLY A 261 9.38 -11.63 8.00
CA GLY A 261 8.94 -13.03 8.01
C GLY A 261 7.78 -13.29 8.96
N LEU A 262 7.77 -12.66 10.14
CA LEU A 262 6.65 -12.80 11.07
C LEU A 262 5.36 -12.20 10.50
N ILE A 263 5.47 -11.14 9.70
CA ILE A 263 4.33 -10.53 9.02
C ILE A 263 3.79 -11.47 7.93
N THR A 264 4.66 -12.15 7.18
CA THR A 264 4.24 -13.25 6.30
C THR A 264 3.51 -14.37 7.07
N ASN A 265 3.99 -14.71 8.28
CA ASN A 265 3.34 -15.69 9.15
C ASN A 265 1.95 -15.23 9.61
N ILE A 266 1.80 -13.95 9.96
CA ILE A 266 0.50 -13.34 10.30
C ILE A 266 -0.48 -13.45 9.12
N ILE A 267 -0.03 -13.11 7.90
CA ILE A 267 -0.88 -13.08 6.71
C ILE A 267 -1.26 -14.50 6.26
N ASN A 268 -0.28 -15.38 6.04
CA ASN A 268 -0.53 -16.70 5.44
C ASN A 268 0.37 -17.84 5.97
N GLY A 269 0.77 -17.75 7.25
CA GLY A 269 1.77 -18.66 7.81
C GLY A 269 1.42 -20.14 7.75
N GLY A 270 0.14 -20.50 7.86
CA GLY A 270 -0.30 -21.90 7.77
C GLY A 270 0.02 -22.58 6.44
N HIS A 271 0.20 -21.79 5.37
CA HIS A 271 0.56 -22.27 4.04
C HIS A 271 2.03 -22.03 3.70
N GLU A 272 2.66 -21.02 4.27
CA GLU A 272 3.96 -20.51 3.78
C GLU A 272 5.14 -20.66 4.75
N CYS A 273 4.89 -20.91 6.03
CA CYS A 273 5.93 -20.86 7.07
C CYS A 273 6.18 -22.23 7.73
N GLY A 274 7.39 -22.43 8.23
CA GLY A 274 7.76 -23.59 9.05
C GLY A 274 8.09 -24.87 8.28
N HIS A 275 8.21 -24.81 6.95
CA HIS A 275 8.50 -25.97 6.08
C HIS A 275 9.65 -25.71 5.10
N GLY A 276 10.54 -24.76 5.42
CA GLY A 276 11.73 -24.46 4.63
C GLY A 276 11.50 -23.44 3.51
N VAL A 277 12.51 -23.30 2.65
CA VAL A 277 12.53 -22.32 1.56
C VAL A 277 11.43 -22.63 0.55
N ASN A 278 10.65 -21.61 0.19
CA ASN A 278 9.60 -21.73 -0.82
C ASN A 278 9.47 -20.44 -1.64
N SER A 279 8.89 -20.56 -2.84
CA SER A 279 8.78 -19.46 -3.80
C SER A 279 7.79 -18.37 -3.38
N LEU A 280 6.78 -18.69 -2.57
CA LEU A 280 5.80 -17.70 -2.10
C LEU A 280 6.45 -16.68 -1.19
N VAL A 281 7.15 -17.15 -0.15
CA VAL A 281 7.91 -16.29 0.77
C VAL A 281 9.04 -15.56 0.03
N THR A 282 9.71 -16.23 -0.92
CA THR A 282 10.77 -15.60 -1.74
C THR A 282 10.23 -14.43 -2.55
N ASP A 283 9.04 -14.56 -3.14
CA ASP A 283 8.39 -13.50 -3.90
C ASP A 283 7.99 -12.31 -3.01
N ARG A 284 7.42 -12.57 -1.82
CA ARG A 284 7.16 -11.53 -0.81
C ARG A 284 8.43 -10.76 -0.46
N ILE A 285 9.54 -11.45 -0.21
CA ILE A 285 10.82 -10.82 0.13
C ILE A 285 11.35 -9.98 -1.04
N GLY A 286 11.21 -10.47 -2.27
CA GLY A 286 11.65 -9.77 -3.47
C GLY A 286 10.96 -8.40 -3.67
N PHE A 287 9.64 -8.35 -3.50
CA PHE A 287 8.91 -7.07 -3.48
C PHE A 287 9.41 -6.14 -2.37
N TYR A 288 9.62 -6.68 -1.17
CA TYR A 288 10.06 -5.88 -0.02
C TYR A 288 11.44 -5.25 -0.23
N MET A 289 12.42 -6.03 -0.71
CA MET A 289 13.75 -5.52 -1.01
C MET A 289 13.69 -4.38 -2.04
N ARG A 290 12.95 -4.58 -3.15
CA ARG A 290 12.78 -3.54 -4.17
C ARG A 290 12.18 -2.25 -3.61
N TYR A 291 11.17 -2.35 -2.74
CA TYR A 291 10.52 -1.17 -2.17
C TYR A 291 11.39 -0.46 -1.12
N CYS A 292 12.15 -1.21 -0.32
CA CYS A 292 13.18 -0.66 0.55
C CYS A 292 14.24 0.12 -0.22
N ASP A 293 14.72 -0.43 -1.35
CA ASP A 293 15.71 0.24 -2.21
C ASP A 293 15.17 1.55 -2.78
N ILE A 294 13.91 1.57 -3.23
CA ILE A 294 13.24 2.78 -3.72
C ILE A 294 13.13 3.86 -2.62
N LEU A 295 12.85 3.47 -1.37
CA LEU A 295 12.72 4.41 -0.24
C LEU A 295 14.04 4.77 0.44
N GLY A 296 15.12 4.08 0.09
CA GLY A 296 16.44 4.24 0.70
C GLY A 296 16.47 3.83 2.17
N VAL A 297 15.88 2.69 2.53
CA VAL A 297 15.88 2.15 3.90
C VAL A 297 16.41 0.73 3.96
N SER A 298 17.04 0.36 5.09
CA SER A 298 17.51 -1.01 5.33
C SER A 298 16.35 -2.02 5.39
N TYR A 299 16.60 -3.24 4.89
CA TYR A 299 15.66 -4.36 4.94
C TYR A 299 15.37 -4.83 6.37
N GLY A 300 16.28 -4.60 7.32
CA GLY A 300 16.20 -5.19 8.66
C GLY A 300 16.56 -6.68 8.68
N ALA A 301 16.16 -7.37 9.74
CA ALA A 301 16.45 -8.78 9.99
C ALA A 301 15.17 -9.65 9.92
N ASN A 302 15.35 -10.98 10.01
CA ASN A 302 14.27 -11.97 10.05
C ASN A 302 13.29 -11.81 8.87
N LEU A 303 13.85 -11.82 7.66
CA LEU A 303 13.09 -11.56 6.44
C LEU A 303 12.17 -12.71 6.06
N ASP A 304 12.54 -13.94 6.41
CA ASP A 304 11.76 -15.13 6.10
C ASP A 304 11.05 -15.71 7.33
N CYS A 305 10.13 -16.63 7.06
CA CYS A 305 9.48 -17.46 8.07
C CYS A 305 9.74 -18.96 7.86
N TYR A 306 10.83 -19.32 7.19
CA TYR A 306 11.07 -20.70 6.75
C TYR A 306 11.11 -21.70 7.91
N SER A 307 11.60 -21.27 9.07
CA SER A 307 11.70 -22.06 10.30
C SER A 307 10.72 -21.64 11.39
N GLN A 308 9.83 -20.67 11.13
CA GLN A 308 8.87 -20.19 12.12
C GLN A 308 7.64 -21.09 12.16
N ARG A 309 7.23 -21.54 13.35
CA ARG A 309 5.93 -22.24 13.48
C ARG A 309 4.77 -21.28 13.17
N PRO A 310 3.80 -21.68 12.34
CA PRO A 310 2.63 -20.86 12.05
C PRO A 310 1.85 -20.46 13.30
N PHE A 311 1.21 -19.29 13.27
CA PHE A 311 0.19 -18.98 14.28
C PHE A 311 -1.03 -19.90 14.10
N GLY A 312 -1.53 -20.47 15.20
CA GLY A 312 -2.73 -21.34 15.19
C GLY A 312 -2.49 -22.80 14.81
N SER A 313 -1.22 -23.21 14.64
CA SER A 313 -0.79 -24.60 14.43
C SER A 313 -0.21 -25.26 15.68
#